data_AF-A0A166CSR0-F1
#
_entry.id   AF-A0A166CSR0-F1
#
_cell.length_a   1.000
_cell.length_b   1.000
_cell.length_c   1.000
_cell.angle_alpha   90.00
_cell.angle_beta   90.00
_cell.angle_gamma   90.00
#
_symmetry.space_group_name_H-M   'P 1'
#
loop_
_entity.id
_entity.type
_entity.pdbx_description
1 polymer ?
#
loop_
_entity_poly.entity_id
_entity_poly.type
_entity_poly.pdbx_seq_one_letter_code
_entity_poly.pdbx_strand_id
1 'polypeptide(L)'
;MRAVRAHNAELGRVIKNPKVKNLPGCPKQPGGTECGYAVMRFMKDLVEDPDMKLLDKWAARSRKTYSKADLDIVRLETLDYIQSIM
;
A
#
# COMPACT_ATOMS: atom_id res chain seq x y z
N MET A 1 -17.88 -2.81 -9.40
CA MET A 1 -19.02 -3.16 -8.51
C MET A 1 -19.42 -4.65 -8.50
N ARG A 2 -19.00 -5.50 -9.46
CA ARG A 2 -19.40 -6.92 -9.47
C ARG A 2 -18.70 -7.78 -8.40
N ALA A 3 -17.40 -7.57 -8.18
CA ALA A 3 -16.62 -8.31 -7.19
C ALA A 3 -17.19 -8.21 -5.75
N VAL A 4 -17.62 -7.00 -5.34
CA VAL A 4 -18.21 -6.79 -4.01
C VAL A 4 -19.51 -7.58 -3.82
N ARG A 5 -20.33 -7.68 -4.88
CA ARG A 5 -21.58 -8.45 -4.82
C ARG A 5 -21.32 -9.94 -4.67
N ALA A 6 -20.33 -10.48 -5.38
CA ALA A 6 -19.93 -11.89 -5.27
C ALA A 6 -19.44 -12.22 -3.84
N HIS A 7 -18.53 -11.41 -3.31
CA HIS A 7 -18.03 -11.59 -1.94
C HIS A 7 -19.12 -11.46 -0.87
N ASN A 8 -20.06 -10.52 -1.03
CA ASN A 8 -21.18 -10.40 -0.10
C ASN A 8 -22.13 -11.60 -0.17
N ALA A 9 -22.34 -12.17 -1.36
CA ALA A 9 -23.14 -13.38 -1.53
C ALA A 9 -22.48 -14.62 -0.89
N GLU A 10 -21.16 -14.79 -1.05
CA GLU A 10 -20.37 -15.84 -0.38
C GLU A 10 -20.50 -15.77 1.15
N LEU A 11 -20.53 -14.56 1.71
CA LEU A 11 -20.63 -14.34 3.15
C LEU A 11 -22.09 -14.26 3.68
N GLY A 12 -23.09 -14.55 2.84
CA GLY A 12 -24.52 -14.50 3.23
C GLY A 12 -25.00 -13.09 3.63
N ARG A 13 -24.29 -12.04 3.21
CA ARG A 13 -24.62 -10.65 3.55
C ARG A 13 -25.62 -10.10 2.54
N VAL A 14 -26.72 -9.52 3.04
CA VAL A 14 -27.65 -8.69 2.23
C VAL A 14 -26.84 -7.64 1.46
N ILE A 15 -27.23 -7.31 0.23
CA ILE A 15 -26.57 -6.33 -0.64
C ILE A 15 -26.45 -4.99 0.10
N LYS A 16 -25.36 -4.81 0.85
CA LYS A 16 -24.95 -3.55 1.43
C LYS A 16 -24.01 -2.92 0.43
N ASN A 17 -24.34 -1.71 -0.01
CA ASN A 17 -23.37 -0.89 -0.71
C ASN A 17 -22.15 -0.77 0.22
N PRO A 18 -20.96 -1.18 -0.24
CA PRO A 18 -19.76 -1.07 0.57
C PRO A 18 -19.59 0.40 0.93
N LYS A 19 -19.33 0.69 2.20
CA LYS A 19 -18.90 2.02 2.61
C LYS A 19 -17.50 2.24 2.05
N VAL A 20 -17.40 2.77 0.83
CA VAL A 20 -16.11 3.16 0.24
C VAL A 20 -15.66 4.41 0.98
N LYS A 21 -14.61 4.26 1.80
CA LYS A 21 -13.94 5.39 2.43
C LYS A 21 -12.79 5.78 1.52
N ASN A 22 -12.85 6.97 0.93
CA ASN A 22 -11.69 7.53 0.24
C ASN A 22 -10.60 7.81 1.28
N LEU A 23 -9.39 7.35 1.01
CA LEU A 23 -8.24 7.51 1.87
C LEU A 23 -7.29 8.52 1.21
N PRO A 24 -7.44 9.81 1.50
CA PRO A 24 -6.58 10.84 0.93
C PRO A 24 -5.25 10.80 1.68
N GLY A 25 -4.34 9.91 1.28
CA GLY A 25 -3.05 9.82 1.95
C GLY A 25 -2.10 8.89 1.24
N CYS A 26 -1.01 9.42 0.70
CA CYS A 26 0.11 8.64 0.23
C CYS A 26 1.43 9.31 0.63
N PRO A 27 2.51 8.53 0.79
CA PRO A 27 3.85 9.07 0.95
C PRO A 27 4.21 9.95 -0.25
N LYS A 28 4.76 11.13 0.03
CA LYS A 28 5.37 11.97 -1.01
C LYS A 28 6.63 11.27 -1.51
N GLN A 29 6.90 11.35 -2.81
CA GLN A 29 8.16 10.87 -3.36
C GLN A 29 9.33 11.74 -2.86
N PRO A 30 10.44 11.14 -2.40
CA PRO A 30 11.58 11.89 -1.86
C PRO A 30 12.36 12.65 -2.94
N GLY A 31 12.43 12.10 -4.17
CA GLY A 31 13.16 12.65 -5.31
C GLY A 31 12.44 12.39 -6.63
N GLY A 32 13.17 12.39 -7.76
CA GLY A 32 12.58 12.22 -9.10
C GLY A 32 12.53 10.78 -9.64
N THR A 33 13.44 9.91 -9.19
CA THR A 33 13.69 8.59 -9.81
C THR A 33 13.19 7.40 -8.98
N GLU A 34 12.92 7.62 -7.69
CA GLU A 34 12.62 6.55 -6.72
C GLU A 34 11.13 6.18 -6.64
N CYS A 35 10.29 6.57 -7.62
CA CYS A 35 8.84 6.39 -7.54
C CYS A 35 8.43 4.91 -7.45
N GLY A 36 9.12 4.03 -8.17
CA GLY A 36 8.88 2.59 -8.11
C GLY A 36 9.11 2.02 -6.71
N TYR A 37 10.23 2.35 -6.08
CA TYR A 37 10.54 1.89 -4.72
C TYR A 37 9.56 2.44 -3.68
N ALA A 38 9.11 3.70 -3.83
CA ALA A 38 8.10 4.27 -2.95
C ALA A 38 6.76 3.52 -3.03
N VAL A 39 6.35 3.11 -4.25
CA VAL A 39 5.14 2.27 -4.43
C VAL A 39 5.34 0.89 -3.81
N MET A 40 6.47 0.24 -4.05
CA MET A 40 6.76 -1.09 -3.49
C MET A 40 6.76 -1.07 -1.96
N ARG A 41 7.42 -0.07 -1.35
CA ARG A 41 7.41 0.09 0.11
C ARG A 41 6.03 0.38 0.66
N PHE A 42 5.25 1.22 -0.02
CA PHE A 42 3.88 1.52 0.40
C PHE A 42 2.96 0.30 0.31
N MET A 43 3.07 -0.50 -0.74
CA MET A 43 2.32 -1.75 -0.86
C MET A 43 2.72 -2.75 0.23
N LYS A 44 4.01 -2.86 0.55
CA LYS A 44 4.49 -3.69 1.66
C LYS A 44 3.91 -3.23 3.01
N ASP A 45 3.99 -1.94 3.31
CA ASP A 45 3.41 -1.38 4.54
C ASP A 45 1.90 -1.65 4.66
N LEU A 46 1.15 -1.58 3.55
CA LEU A 46 -0.30 -1.85 3.54
C LEU A 46 -0.63 -3.31 3.81
N VAL A 47 0.19 -4.25 3.33
CA VAL A 47 0.01 -5.69 3.59
C VAL A 47 0.36 -6.03 5.03
N GLU A 48 1.37 -5.36 5.60
CA GLU A 48 1.82 -5.56 7.00
C GLU A 48 0.92 -4.87 8.04
N ASP A 49 0.03 -3.96 7.62
CA ASP A 49 -0.88 -3.21 8.50
C ASP A 49 -2.36 -3.59 8.30
N PRO A 50 -2.82 -4.71 8.92
CA PRO A 50 -4.20 -5.17 8.79
C PRO A 50 -5.21 -4.20 9.39
N ASP A 51 -4.78 -3.34 10.33
CA ASP A 51 -5.63 -2.38 11.04
C ASP A 51 -5.77 -1.03 10.31
N MET A 52 -5.07 -0.85 9.18
CA MET A 52 -5.04 0.39 8.40
C MET A 52 -4.57 1.64 9.18
N LYS A 53 -3.79 1.46 10.26
CA LYS A 53 -3.18 2.53 11.07
C LYS A 53 -2.15 3.36 10.29
N LEU A 54 -1.56 2.78 9.26
CA LEU A 54 -0.60 3.42 8.35
C LEU A 54 -1.21 4.63 7.62
N LEU A 55 -2.53 4.66 7.44
CA LEU A 55 -3.22 5.76 6.79
C LEU A 55 -3.14 7.05 7.60
N ASP A 56 -3.08 6.95 8.94
CA ASP A 56 -2.87 8.11 9.82
C ASP A 56 -1.45 8.66 9.66
N LYS A 57 -0.46 7.77 9.44
CA LYS A 57 0.92 8.17 9.14
C LYS A 57 0.97 8.98 7.85
N TRP A 58 0.28 8.53 6.81
CA TRP A 58 0.29 9.12 5.47
C TRP A 58 -0.87 10.07 5.18
N ALA A 59 -1.54 10.57 6.22
CA ALA A 59 -2.70 11.45 6.10
C ALA A 59 -2.46 12.61 5.10
N ALA A 60 -3.56 13.06 4.48
CA ALA A 60 -3.55 14.14 3.50
C ALA A 60 -2.67 15.31 3.96
N ARG A 61 -1.85 15.83 3.04
CA ARG A 61 -0.96 16.99 3.28
C ARG A 61 0.16 16.78 4.32
N SER A 62 0.41 15.54 4.79
CA SER A 62 1.48 15.26 5.76
C SER A 62 2.89 15.61 5.26
N ARG A 63 3.10 15.74 3.94
CA ARG A 63 4.40 15.98 3.27
C ARG A 63 5.49 14.96 3.63
N LYS A 64 5.15 13.90 4.38
CA LYS A 64 6.07 12.86 4.77
C LYS A 64 6.49 12.08 3.53
N THR A 65 7.75 11.64 3.53
CA THR A 65 8.36 10.82 2.50
C THR A 65 9.03 9.63 3.15
N TYR A 66 9.24 8.57 2.39
CA TYR A 66 10.20 7.54 2.76
C TYR A 66 11.62 8.11 2.79
N SER A 67 12.40 7.65 3.75
CA SER A 67 13.85 7.85 3.77
C SER A 67 14.53 6.89 2.79
N LYS A 68 15.80 7.15 2.48
CA LYS A 68 16.58 6.23 1.65
C LYS A 68 16.67 4.82 2.27
N ALA A 69 16.86 4.74 3.59
CA ALA A 69 16.90 3.46 4.30
C ALA A 69 15.58 2.68 4.19
N ASP A 70 14.43 3.37 4.23
CA ASP A 70 13.13 2.72 4.03
C ASP A 70 13.01 2.11 2.63
N LEU A 71 13.49 2.82 1.61
CA LEU A 71 13.48 2.36 0.23
C LEU A 71 14.49 1.23 -0.02
N ASP A 72 15.64 1.26 0.66
CA ASP A 72 16.68 0.24 0.52
C ASP A 72 16.19 -1.14 0.99
N ILE A 73 15.20 -1.22 1.91
CA ILE A 73 14.58 -2.49 2.30
C ILE A 73 14.00 -3.21 1.08
N VAL A 74 13.11 -2.56 0.34
CA VAL A 74 12.48 -3.17 -0.83
C VAL A 74 13.47 -3.36 -1.98
N ARG A 75 14.47 -2.47 -2.08
CA ARG A 75 15.54 -2.59 -3.07
C ARG A 75 16.36 -3.88 -2.85
N LEU A 76 16.81 -4.11 -1.62
CA LEU A 76 17.63 -5.27 -1.27
C LEU A 76 16.83 -6.57 -1.36
N GLU A 77 15.60 -6.59 -0.87
CA GLU A 77 14.71 -7.77 -0.99
C GLU A 77 14.43 -8.13 -2.45
N THR A 78 14.24 -7.13 -3.30
CA THR A 78 14.02 -7.36 -4.74
C THR A 78 15.27 -7.90 -5.41
N LEU A 79 16.45 -7.37 -5.05
CA LEU A 79 17.72 -7.88 -5.56
C LEU A 79 17.97 -9.33 -5.14
N ASP A 80 17.72 -9.66 -3.88
CA ASP A 80 17.84 -11.03 -3.34
C ASP A 80 16.88 -11.99 -4.05
N TYR A 81 15.62 -11.58 -4.25
CA TYR A 81 14.66 -12.37 -5.00
C TYR A 81 15.10 -12.60 -6.45
N ILE A 82 15.53 -11.55 -7.16
CA ILE A 82 16.03 -11.67 -8.54
C ILE A 82 17.23 -12.62 -8.60
N GLN A 83 18.16 -12.50 -7.66
CA GLN A 83 19.32 -13.39 -7.58
C GLN A 83 18.94 -14.84 -7.28
N SER A 84 17.84 -15.07 -6.56
CA SER A 84 17.37 -16.43 -6.25
C SER A 84 16.72 -17.15 -7.43
N ILE A 85 16.27 -16.41 -8.44
CA ILE A 85 15.59 -16.94 -9.64
C ILE A 85 16.44 -16.87 -10.91
N MET A 86 17.64 -16.30 -10.81
CA MET A 86 18.66 -16.28 -11.87
C MET A 86 19.63 -17.45 -11.69
#